data_AF-Q3M1T1-F1
#
_entry.id   AF-Q3M1T1-F1
#
_cell.length_a   1.000
_cell.length_b   1.000
_cell.length_c   1.000
_cell.angle_alpha   90.00
_cell.angle_beta   90.00
_cell.angle_gamma   90.00
#
_symmetry.space_group_name_H-M   'P 1'
#
loop_
_entity.id
_entity.type
_entity.pdbx_description
1 polymer ?
#
loop_
_entity_poly.entity_id
_entity_poly.type
_entity_poly.pdbx_seq_one_letter_code
_entity_poly.pdbx_strand_id
1 'polypeptide(L)'
;MKILSFLKPKPAQPTIDSYGQQSSGVDQQQIQSLMEWLFASFLNASYLGKSHIIWYDSDSPDPSLKQVIKKVTRRDEPVFLYRRITAA
;
A
#
# COMPACT_ATOMS: atom_id res chain seq x y z
N MET A 1 -19.10 -1.40 -32.92
CA MET A 1 -17.79 -1.71 -32.29
C MET A 1 -18.00 -1.68 -30.78
N LYS A 2 -17.62 -2.75 -30.06
CA LYS A 2 -17.83 -2.90 -28.60
C LYS A 2 -16.94 -1.92 -27.84
N ILE A 3 -17.51 -0.77 -27.52
CA ILE A 3 -17.01 0.15 -26.49
C ILE A 3 -17.87 -0.18 -25.27
N LEU A 4 -17.26 -0.42 -24.10
CA LEU A 4 -17.85 -0.66 -22.76
C LEU A 4 -17.46 -2.03 -22.17
N SER A 5 -16.35 -2.04 -21.42
CA SER A 5 -16.27 -2.55 -20.03
C SER A 5 -14.82 -2.87 -19.63
N PHE A 6 -13.97 -1.84 -19.48
CA PHE A 6 -12.69 -1.94 -18.75
C PHE A 6 -12.86 -1.65 -17.23
N LEU A 7 -14.09 -1.68 -16.72
CA LEU A 7 -14.34 -1.63 -15.30
C LEU A 7 -14.08 -3.02 -14.74
N LYS A 8 -12.85 -3.28 -14.29
CA LYS A 8 -12.62 -4.37 -13.36
C LYS A 8 -13.63 -4.19 -12.22
N PRO A 9 -14.38 -5.23 -11.83
CA PRO A 9 -15.32 -5.11 -10.73
C PRO A 9 -14.56 -4.56 -9.52
N LYS A 10 -15.12 -3.53 -8.88
CA LYS A 10 -14.59 -3.01 -7.62
C LYS A 10 -14.51 -4.20 -6.66
N PRO A 11 -13.38 -4.41 -5.97
CA PRO A 11 -13.23 -5.52 -5.05
C PRO A 11 -14.42 -5.61 -4.09
N ALA A 12 -14.90 -6.83 -3.81
CA ALA A 12 -15.95 -7.03 -2.82
C ALA A 12 -15.44 -6.82 -1.38
N GLN A 13 -14.12 -6.72 -1.21
CA GLN A 13 -13.42 -6.53 0.05
C GLN A 13 -12.26 -5.55 -0.16
N PRO A 14 -11.85 -4.79 0.87
CA PRO A 14 -10.68 -3.94 0.77
C PRO A 14 -9.46 -4.76 0.30
N THR A 15 -8.63 -4.18 -0.55
CA THR A 15 -7.35 -4.79 -0.94
C THR A 15 -6.21 -3.83 -0.67
N ILE A 16 -5.07 -4.36 -0.24
CA ILE A 16 -3.88 -3.59 0.10
C ILE A 16 -2.71 -4.16 -0.70
N ASP A 17 -2.22 -3.42 -1.70
CA ASP A 17 -0.96 -3.75 -2.35
C ASP A 17 0.20 -3.24 -1.47
N SER A 18 1.17 -4.12 -1.20
CA SER A 18 2.34 -3.82 -0.36
C SER A 18 3.60 -3.71 -1.21
N TYR A 19 4.39 -2.64 -1.01
CA TYR A 19 5.61 -2.37 -1.77
C TYR A 19 6.80 -2.07 -0.85
N GLY A 20 7.94 -2.71 -1.08
CA GLY A 20 9.17 -2.48 -0.29
C GLY A 20 9.19 -3.21 1.06
N GLN A 21 8.20 -4.07 1.34
CA GLN A 21 8.09 -4.75 2.63
C GLN A 21 9.35 -5.56 2.98
N GLN A 22 9.89 -6.32 2.02
CA GLN A 22 11.08 -7.16 2.22
C GLN A 22 12.36 -6.34 2.46
N SER A 23 12.46 -5.16 1.86
CA SER A 23 13.61 -4.26 1.98
C SER A 23 13.47 -3.24 3.12
N SER A 24 12.33 -3.22 3.81
CA SER A 24 12.03 -2.24 4.86
C SER A 24 12.77 -2.46 6.18
N GLY A 25 13.26 -3.68 6.40
CA GLY A 25 13.83 -4.12 7.68
C GLY A 25 12.88 -4.00 8.88
N VAL A 26 11.58 -3.84 8.63
CA VAL A 26 10.54 -3.90 9.66
C VAL A 26 10.29 -5.35 10.04
N ASP A 27 10.13 -5.61 11.32
CA ASP A 27 9.83 -6.94 11.82
C ASP A 27 8.47 -7.46 11.29
N GLN A 28 8.39 -8.78 11.08
CA GLN A 28 7.22 -9.42 10.49
C GLN A 28 5.97 -9.31 11.38
N GLN A 29 6.11 -9.37 12.70
CA GLN A 29 4.99 -9.18 13.63
C GLN A 29 4.47 -7.75 13.54
N GLN A 30 5.37 -6.76 13.49
CA GLN A 30 4.97 -5.36 13.32
C GLN A 30 4.27 -5.12 11.97
N ILE A 31 4.76 -5.72 10.89
CA ILE A 31 4.10 -5.69 9.58
C ILE A 31 2.68 -6.26 9.68
N GLN A 32 2.54 -7.44 10.28
CA GLN A 32 1.24 -8.10 10.42
C GLN A 32 0.26 -7.23 11.22
N SER A 33 0.65 -6.74 12.39
CA SER A 33 -0.21 -5.89 13.22
C SER A 33 -0.63 -4.60 12.50
N LEU A 34 0.27 -3.98 11.72
CA LEU A 34 -0.07 -2.79 10.94
C LEU A 34 -1.07 -3.12 9.82
N MET A 35 -0.86 -4.22 9.10
CA MET A 35 -1.74 -4.65 8.01
C MET A 35 -3.14 -5.00 8.52
N GLU A 36 -3.23 -5.69 9.66
CA GLU A 36 -4.51 -6.00 10.32
C GLU A 36 -5.25 -4.73 10.74
N TRP A 37 -4.54 -3.80 11.39
CA TRP A 37 -5.11 -2.51 11.79
C TRP A 37 -5.59 -1.69 10.58
N LEU A 38 -4.79 -1.65 9.51
CA LEU A 38 -5.13 -0.92 8.29
C LEU A 38 -6.35 -1.54 7.60
N PHE A 39 -6.41 -2.86 7.52
CA PHE A 39 -7.55 -3.57 6.96
C PHE A 39 -8.84 -3.35 7.77
N ALA A 40 -8.77 -3.45 9.10
CA ALA A 40 -9.90 -3.15 9.99
C ALA A 40 -10.37 -1.70 9.85
N SER A 41 -9.42 -0.76 9.67
CA SER A 41 -9.74 0.66 9.43
C SER A 41 -10.52 0.86 8.14
N PHE A 42 -10.17 0.16 7.05
CA PHE A 42 -10.96 0.21 5.82
C PHE A 42 -12.37 -0.35 5.99
N LEU A 43 -12.52 -1.48 6.68
CA LEU A 43 -13.83 -2.05 6.97
C LEU A 43 -14.70 -1.09 7.78
N ASN A 44 -14.12 -0.47 8.82
CA ASN A 44 -14.82 0.51 9.64
C ASN A 44 -15.25 1.75 8.83
N ALA A 45 -14.45 2.17 7.86
CA ALA A 45 -14.76 3.26 6.95
C ALA A 45 -15.68 2.84 5.77
N SER A 46 -16.15 1.59 5.72
CA SER A 46 -16.89 1.02 4.58
C SER A 46 -16.14 1.15 3.24
N TYR A 47 -14.81 1.19 3.28
CA TYR A 47 -13.97 1.32 2.11
C TYR A 47 -13.71 -0.06 1.48
N LEU A 48 -14.34 -0.33 0.34
CA LEU A 48 -14.21 -1.60 -0.40
C LEU A 48 -13.27 -1.48 -1.62
N GLY A 49 -12.44 -0.45 -1.67
CA GLY A 49 -11.56 -0.19 -2.81
C GLY A 49 -10.18 -0.83 -2.69
N LYS A 50 -9.32 -0.43 -3.61
CA LYS A 50 -7.90 -0.78 -3.60
C LYS A 50 -7.09 0.31 -2.92
N SER A 51 -6.15 -0.10 -2.09
CA SER A 51 -5.21 0.78 -1.39
C SER A 51 -3.77 0.30 -1.56
N HIS A 52 -2.84 1.13 -1.12
CA HIS A 52 -1.42 0.90 -1.25
C HIS A 52 -0.70 1.22 0.05
N ILE A 53 0.26 0.37 0.44
CA ILE A 53 1.23 0.68 1.49
C ILE A 53 2.65 0.60 0.92
N ILE A 54 3.43 1.65 1.16
CA ILE A 54 4.84 1.76 0.80
C ILE A 54 5.65 1.68 2.08
N TRP A 55 6.53 0.70 2.16
CA TRP A 55 7.51 0.56 3.23
C TRP A 55 8.82 1.19 2.76
N TYR A 56 9.16 2.34 3.35
CA TYR A 56 10.34 3.10 2.98
C TYR A 56 11.34 3.12 4.13
N ASP A 57 12.51 2.55 3.86
CA ASP A 57 13.68 2.67 4.72
C ASP A 57 14.56 3.81 4.21
N SER A 58 14.78 4.84 5.02
CA SER A 58 15.65 5.95 4.61
C SER A 58 17.12 5.58 4.57
N ASP A 59 17.51 4.54 5.32
CA ASP A 59 18.91 4.17 5.50
C ASP A 59 19.37 3.24 4.36
N SER A 60 18.45 2.44 3.83
CA SER A 60 18.65 1.60 2.65
C SER A 60 17.52 1.78 1.64
N PRO A 61 17.47 2.92 0.91
CA PRO A 61 16.38 3.22 0.00
C PRO A 61 16.39 2.27 -1.20
N ASP A 62 15.27 1.56 -1.41
CA ASP A 62 15.05 0.71 -2.58
C ASP A 62 14.79 1.58 -3.84
N PRO A 63 15.69 1.58 -4.85
CA PRO A 63 15.53 2.41 -6.05
C PRO A 63 14.29 2.04 -6.88
N SER A 64 13.81 0.81 -6.78
CA SER A 64 12.64 0.31 -7.53
C SER A 64 11.33 0.96 -7.04
N LEU A 65 11.29 1.37 -5.76
CA LEU A 65 10.12 2.02 -5.17
C LEU A 65 9.81 3.36 -5.82
N LYS A 66 10.81 4.10 -6.31
CA LYS A 66 10.59 5.44 -6.88
C LYS A 66 9.57 5.44 -8.02
N GLN A 67 9.63 4.42 -8.90
CA GLN A 67 8.68 4.28 -9.99
C GLN A 67 7.29 3.86 -9.50
N VAL A 68 7.24 2.97 -8.51
CA VAL A 68 5.99 2.51 -7.88
C VAL A 68 5.28 3.67 -7.20
N ILE A 69 5.98 4.45 -6.37
CA ILE A 69 5.45 5.65 -5.69
C ILE A 69 4.82 6.58 -6.71
N LYS A 70 5.58 6.95 -7.76
CA LYS A 70 5.09 7.83 -8.83
C LYS A 70 3.84 7.29 -9.53
N LYS A 71 3.70 5.97 -9.65
CA LYS A 71 2.54 5.32 -10.27
C LYS A 71 1.32 5.32 -9.35
N VAL A 72 1.50 5.00 -8.07
CA VAL A 72 0.38 4.88 -7.11
C VAL A 72 -0.14 6.25 -6.67
N THR A 73 0.72 7.27 -6.53
CA THR A 73 0.30 8.63 -6.16
C THR A 73 -0.50 9.34 -7.25
N ARG A 74 -0.53 8.80 -8.48
CA ARG A 74 -1.36 9.31 -9.59
C ARG A 74 -2.77 8.73 -9.59
N ARG A 75 -3.06 7.78 -8.70
CA ARG A 75 -4.35 7.12 -8.60
C ARG A 75 -5.20 7.80 -7.55
N ASP A 76 -6.51 7.77 -7.76
CA ASP A 76 -7.50 8.15 -6.75
C ASP A 76 -7.75 6.98 -5.78
N GLU A 77 -6.67 6.41 -5.25
CA GLU A 77 -6.62 5.26 -4.35
C GLU A 77 -5.86 5.67 -3.08
N PRO A 78 -6.27 5.27 -1.87
CA PRO A 78 -5.54 5.57 -0.64
C PRO A 78 -4.11 5.03 -0.69
N VAL A 79 -3.14 5.89 -0.36
CA VAL A 79 -1.71 5.54 -0.30
C VAL A 79 -1.19 5.84 1.11
N PHE A 80 -0.62 4.83 1.74
CA PHE A 80 0.00 4.90 3.06
C PHE A 80 1.52 4.77 2.93
N LEU A 81 2.24 5.54 3.74
CA LEU A 81 3.70 5.51 3.79
C LEU A 81 4.12 5.11 5.20
N TYR A 82 4.78 3.96 5.33
CA TYR A 82 5.55 3.62 6.52
C TYR A 82 6.99 4.05 6.29
N ARG A 83 7.49 4.98 7.11
CA ARG A 83 8.89 5.42 7.06
C ARG A 83 9.62 4.91 8.30
N ARG A 84 10.62 4.05 8.09
CA ARG A 84 11.57 3.74 9.15
C ARG A 84 12.58 4.88 9.25
N ILE A 85 12.77 5.38 10.46
CA ILE A 85 13.80 6.36 10.79
C ILE A 85 14.59 5.74 11.93
N THR A 86 15.82 5.32 11.67
CA THR A 86 16.73 4.87 12.73
C THR A 86 17.45 6.11 13.25
N ALA A 87 17.26 6.44 14.53
CA ALA A 87 18.05 7.48 15.16
C ALA A 87 19.50 6.98 15.27
N ALA A 88 20.45 7.77 14.74
CA ALA A 88 21.88 7.54 14.88
C ALA A 88 22.34 7.75 16.34
#